data_AF-A0A956QX83-F1
#
_entry.id   AF-A0A956QX83-F1
#
_cell.length_a   1.000
_cell.length_b   1.000
_cell.length_c   1.000
_cell.angle_alpha   90.00
_cell.angle_beta   90.00
_cell.angle_gamma   90.00
#
_symmetry.space_group_name_H-M   'P 1'
#
loop_
_entity.id
_entity.type
_entity.pdbx_description
1 polymer ?
#
loop_
_entity_poly.entity_id
_entity_poly.type
_entity_poly.pdbx_seq_one_letter_code
_entity_poly.pdbx_strand_id
1 'polypeptide(L)'
;MANLKLEMLKMTGQVSKVLLMPELFGGDDKNKLNVIWLYKSAAKQKDEFDRQLQALIQESGIEWSYRAEPEYGDDSEMPECLKLQAISRNGQKLTQTIANSSSAGAVTVAEFSEGHESEALFLPSPKFVDLYHQHIAASFDKHVQLEELLGDDWSWNLDMSTALLTLTIKGDTLDIPFQVLGSESHVSGTWLWSWANQASNLPEKVLDAALKLRAQGEDQEIPELTEASLPLEAVSGHMLSLVARGICGADAFFCGPYENGGVFLLLTDFPQLPVPENPAVRMTSIFPLLVSNVPVDNHRAAFEGYAKYYGFVTEQDQSEVVARHEKFGELVAEFDEMNRMTSLDARLQPTG
;
A
#
# COMPACT_ATOMS: atom_id res chain seq x y z
N MET A 1 -4.58 16.55 -27.57
CA MET A 1 -4.24 15.96 -28.89
C MET A 1 -3.91 14.47 -28.82
N ALA A 2 -3.46 13.93 -27.67
CA ALA A 2 -3.06 12.52 -27.50
C ALA A 2 -4.13 11.49 -27.93
N ASN A 3 -5.39 11.69 -27.53
CA ASN A 3 -6.52 10.80 -27.86
C ASN A 3 -6.72 10.60 -29.38
N LEU A 4 -6.45 11.62 -30.20
CA LEU A 4 -6.63 11.51 -31.66
C LEU A 4 -5.58 10.59 -32.31
N LYS A 5 -4.36 10.53 -31.74
CA LYS A 5 -3.24 9.77 -32.29
C LYS A 5 -3.45 8.27 -32.11
N LEU A 6 -3.85 7.84 -30.91
CA LEU A 6 -4.11 6.43 -30.62
C LEU A 6 -5.30 5.90 -31.43
N GLU A 7 -6.39 6.67 -31.55
CA GLU A 7 -7.55 6.27 -32.37
C GLU A 7 -7.18 6.08 -33.85
N MET A 8 -6.35 6.95 -34.43
CA MET A 8 -5.85 6.76 -35.80
C MET A 8 -4.97 5.51 -35.94
N LEU A 9 -4.13 5.21 -34.94
CA LEU A 9 -3.29 4.01 -34.95
C LEU A 9 -4.14 2.72 -34.86
N LYS A 10 -5.22 2.74 -34.06
CA LYS A 10 -6.20 1.64 -33.99
C LYS A 10 -6.89 1.43 -35.33
N MET A 11 -7.39 2.51 -35.96
CA MET A 11 -8.08 2.45 -37.25
C MET A 11 -7.18 1.94 -38.39
N THR A 12 -5.90 2.31 -38.36
CA THR A 12 -4.91 1.86 -39.35
C THR A 12 -4.31 0.48 -39.03
N GLY A 13 -4.69 -0.11 -37.89
CA GLY A 13 -4.22 -1.42 -37.45
C GLY A 13 -2.72 -1.47 -37.16
N GLN A 14 -2.10 -0.36 -36.74
CA GLN A 14 -0.66 -0.29 -36.43
C GLN A 14 -0.34 -0.74 -35.00
N VAL A 15 -1.34 -0.72 -34.12
CA VAL A 15 -1.26 -1.13 -32.72
C VAL A 15 -2.13 -2.35 -32.46
N SER A 16 -1.78 -3.09 -31.42
CA SER A 16 -2.55 -4.21 -30.90
C SER A 16 -2.91 -3.95 -29.44
N LYS A 17 -4.08 -4.43 -29.04
CA LYS A 17 -4.48 -4.57 -27.64
C LYS A 17 -3.62 -5.68 -27.03
N VAL A 18 -2.99 -5.41 -25.90
CA VAL A 18 -2.09 -6.34 -25.20
C VAL A 18 -2.47 -6.38 -23.72
N LEU A 19 -2.41 -7.56 -23.13
CA LEU A 19 -2.60 -7.73 -21.70
C LEU A 19 -1.27 -7.51 -20.95
N LEU A 20 -1.30 -6.72 -19.88
CA LEU A 20 -0.16 -6.57 -18.98
C LEU A 20 0.11 -7.91 -18.29
N MET A 21 -0.90 -8.42 -17.59
CA MET A 21 -0.97 -9.76 -17.03
C MET A 21 -1.55 -10.72 -18.08
N PRO A 22 -0.81 -11.77 -18.50
CA PRO A 22 -1.32 -12.72 -19.48
C PRO A 22 -2.42 -13.62 -18.89
N GLU A 23 -3.22 -14.23 -19.76
CA GLU A 23 -4.29 -15.17 -19.37
C GLU A 23 -3.78 -16.34 -18.51
N LEU A 24 -2.50 -16.70 -18.68
CA LEU A 24 -1.81 -17.71 -17.88
C LEU A 24 -1.89 -17.45 -16.37
N PHE A 25 -1.95 -16.18 -15.96
CA PHE A 25 -2.06 -15.74 -14.56
C PHE A 25 -3.44 -15.14 -14.25
N GLY A 26 -4.47 -15.50 -15.02
CA GLY A 26 -5.84 -15.01 -14.81
C GLY A 26 -6.07 -13.57 -15.28
N GLY A 27 -5.13 -12.99 -16.03
CA GLY A 27 -5.33 -11.69 -16.66
C GLY A 27 -6.41 -11.76 -17.74
N ASP A 28 -7.34 -10.82 -17.72
CA ASP A 28 -8.39 -10.72 -18.74
C ASP A 28 -8.48 -9.31 -19.34
N ASP A 29 -9.34 -9.19 -20.34
CA ASP A 29 -9.51 -7.97 -21.12
C ASP A 29 -10.74 -7.14 -20.69
N LYS A 30 -11.46 -7.60 -19.65
CA LYS A 30 -12.59 -6.93 -18.99
C LYS A 30 -12.09 -5.94 -17.95
N ASN A 31 -11.01 -6.28 -17.24
CA ASN A 31 -10.29 -5.34 -16.40
C ASN A 31 -9.52 -4.35 -17.29
N LYS A 32 -10.06 -3.14 -17.43
CA LYS A 32 -9.42 -2.08 -18.23
C LYS A 32 -8.02 -1.70 -17.74
N LEU A 33 -7.68 -1.98 -16.47
CA LEU A 33 -6.35 -1.76 -15.92
C LEU A 33 -5.32 -2.78 -16.41
N ASN A 34 -5.76 -3.92 -16.94
CA ASN A 34 -4.89 -4.95 -17.48
C ASN A 34 -4.58 -4.77 -18.97
N VAL A 35 -5.09 -3.70 -19.59
CA VAL A 35 -5.04 -3.52 -21.05
C VAL A 35 -4.18 -2.33 -21.39
N ILE A 36 -3.19 -2.55 -22.26
CA ILE A 36 -2.41 -1.50 -22.89
C ILE A 36 -2.45 -1.61 -24.42
N TRP A 37 -2.05 -0.53 -25.09
CA TRP A 37 -1.87 -0.51 -26.54
C TRP A 37 -0.40 -0.41 -26.90
N LEU A 38 0.09 -1.40 -27.64
CA LEU A 38 1.46 -1.45 -28.14
C LEU A 38 1.47 -1.44 -29.67
N TYR A 39 2.54 -0.91 -30.27
CA TYR A 39 2.81 -1.17 -31.68
C TYR A 39 2.92 -2.68 -31.92
N LYS A 40 2.47 -3.15 -33.10
CA LYS A 40 2.48 -4.58 -33.44
C LYS A 40 3.83 -5.27 -33.25
N SER A 41 4.94 -4.56 -33.44
CA SER A 41 6.31 -5.02 -33.19
C SER A 41 6.57 -5.31 -31.71
N ALA A 42 6.12 -4.43 -30.81
CA ALA A 42 6.25 -4.58 -29.36
C ALA A 42 5.27 -5.62 -28.82
N ALA A 43 4.04 -5.67 -29.33
CA ALA A 43 3.06 -6.70 -28.99
C ALA A 43 3.59 -8.12 -29.28
N LYS A 44 4.23 -8.32 -30.43
CA LYS A 44 4.86 -9.62 -30.77
C LYS A 44 5.98 -10.02 -29.82
N GLN A 45 6.73 -9.06 -29.29
CA GLN A 45 7.81 -9.35 -28.33
C GLN A 45 7.22 -9.79 -26.98
N LYS A 46 6.15 -9.13 -26.54
CA LYS A 46 5.39 -9.56 -25.36
C LYS A 46 4.80 -10.96 -25.53
N ASP A 47 4.18 -11.24 -26.68
CA ASP A 47 3.63 -12.57 -26.98
C ASP A 47 4.70 -13.67 -26.96
N GLU A 48 5.94 -13.33 -27.35
CA GLU A 48 7.07 -14.26 -27.30
C GLU A 48 7.53 -14.50 -25.86
N PHE A 49 7.66 -13.44 -25.05
CA PHE A 49 7.98 -13.54 -23.63
C PHE A 49 6.99 -14.43 -22.88
N ASP A 50 5.69 -14.18 -23.08
CA ASP A 50 4.61 -14.94 -22.41
C ASP A 50 4.64 -16.42 -22.81
N ARG A 51 4.93 -16.72 -24.08
CA ARG A 51 5.04 -18.11 -24.57
C ARG A 51 6.24 -18.83 -23.97
N GLN A 52 7.38 -18.14 -23.84
CA GLN A 52 8.57 -18.69 -23.19
C GLN A 52 8.29 -19.00 -21.71
N LEU A 53 7.65 -18.06 -20.99
CA LEU A 53 7.26 -18.27 -19.60
C LEU A 53 6.26 -19.42 -19.45
N GLN A 54 5.28 -19.51 -20.35
CA GLN A 54 4.31 -20.62 -20.33
C GLN A 54 4.99 -21.98 -20.49
N ALA A 55 5.99 -22.09 -21.38
CA ALA A 55 6.77 -23.32 -21.54
C ALA A 55 7.52 -23.67 -20.25
N LEU A 56 8.17 -22.69 -19.61
CA LEU A 56 8.89 -22.89 -18.34
C LEU A 56 7.97 -23.35 -17.20
N ILE A 57 6.76 -22.78 -17.10
CA ILE A 57 5.77 -23.18 -16.10
C ILE A 57 5.29 -24.62 -16.34
N GLN A 58 5.03 -24.99 -17.61
CA GLN A 58 4.60 -26.35 -17.96
C GLN A 58 5.68 -27.41 -17.72
N GLU A 59 6.94 -27.07 -17.97
CA GLU A 59 8.07 -28.00 -17.78
C GLU A 59 8.42 -28.23 -16.31
N SER A 60 8.31 -27.19 -15.47
CA SER A 60 8.79 -27.22 -14.08
C SER A 60 7.69 -27.51 -13.06
N GLY A 61 6.44 -27.10 -13.31
CA GLY A 61 5.35 -27.12 -12.32
C GLY A 61 5.61 -26.23 -11.10
N ILE A 62 6.59 -25.32 -11.19
CA ILE A 62 7.01 -24.40 -10.13
C ILE A 62 6.12 -23.14 -10.20
N GLU A 63 5.86 -22.53 -9.04
CA GLU A 63 5.16 -21.25 -8.96
C GLU A 63 6.07 -20.10 -9.46
N TRP A 64 5.50 -19.20 -10.26
CA TRP A 64 6.18 -18.02 -10.78
C TRP A 64 5.41 -16.75 -10.39
N SER A 65 6.13 -15.72 -9.96
CA SER A 65 5.64 -14.35 -9.95
C SER A 65 5.90 -13.71 -11.32
N TYR A 66 5.01 -12.80 -11.74
CA TYR A 66 5.09 -12.13 -13.02
C TYR A 66 4.78 -10.65 -12.85
N ARG A 67 5.56 -9.79 -13.52
CA ARG A 67 5.43 -8.35 -13.49
C ARG A 67 5.56 -7.77 -14.89
N ALA A 68 4.67 -6.84 -15.22
CA ALA A 68 4.70 -6.04 -16.43
C ALA A 68 4.54 -4.56 -16.06
N GLU A 69 5.61 -3.78 -16.22
CA GLU A 69 5.70 -2.37 -15.85
C GLU A 69 5.75 -1.51 -17.13
N PRO A 70 4.62 -0.90 -17.54
CA PRO A 70 4.62 0.07 -18.62
C PRO A 70 5.17 1.42 -18.14
N GLU A 71 6.11 2.01 -18.88
CA GLU A 71 6.62 3.37 -18.61
C GLU A 71 6.06 4.35 -19.63
N TYR A 72 5.52 5.47 -19.15
CA TYR A 72 4.91 6.49 -19.99
C TYR A 72 5.76 7.77 -19.93
N GLY A 73 5.97 8.39 -21.09
CA GLY A 73 6.43 9.77 -21.17
C GLY A 73 5.26 10.74 -20.97
N ASP A 74 5.58 12.01 -20.74
CA ASP A 74 4.59 13.08 -20.56
C ASP A 74 3.59 13.11 -21.74
N ASP A 75 2.30 13.16 -21.44
CA ASP A 75 1.18 13.25 -22.39
C ASP A 75 0.98 12.06 -23.38
N SER A 76 1.46 10.85 -23.05
CA SER A 76 1.28 9.65 -23.89
C SER A 76 0.22 8.66 -23.36
N GLU A 77 -0.74 8.29 -24.20
CA GLU A 77 -1.73 7.22 -23.91
C GLU A 77 -1.19 5.80 -24.18
N MET A 78 0.01 5.70 -24.76
CA MET A 78 0.73 4.45 -24.98
C MET A 78 2.04 4.50 -24.20
N PRO A 79 2.49 3.40 -23.58
CA PRO A 79 3.78 3.40 -22.91
C PRO A 79 4.90 3.59 -23.93
N GLU A 80 5.99 4.24 -23.56
CA GLU A 80 7.22 4.29 -24.36
C GLU A 80 8.00 2.99 -24.25
N CYS A 81 7.92 2.31 -23.10
CA CYS A 81 8.55 1.02 -22.88
C CYS A 81 7.68 0.11 -22.00
N LEU A 82 7.91 -1.20 -22.10
CA LEU A 82 7.30 -2.22 -21.24
C LEU A 82 8.41 -3.10 -20.66
N LYS A 83 8.59 -3.06 -19.35
CA LYS A 83 9.51 -3.93 -18.62
C LYS A 83 8.76 -5.18 -18.14
N LEU A 84 9.30 -6.34 -18.45
CA LEU A 84 8.75 -7.64 -18.11
C LEU A 84 9.73 -8.38 -17.20
N GLN A 85 9.19 -8.99 -16.15
CA GLN A 85 9.95 -9.82 -15.23
C GLN A 85 9.09 -10.99 -14.77
N ALA A 86 9.66 -12.19 -14.78
CA ALA A 86 9.09 -13.35 -14.12
C ALA A 86 10.15 -14.01 -13.24
N ILE A 87 9.78 -14.36 -12.01
CA ILE A 87 10.68 -14.98 -11.03
C ILE A 87 10.00 -16.24 -10.49
N SER A 88 10.67 -17.37 -10.61
CA SER A 88 10.18 -18.62 -10.03
C SER A 88 10.49 -18.69 -8.53
N ARG A 89 9.74 -19.54 -7.81
CA ARG A 89 9.98 -19.82 -6.39
C ARG A 89 11.39 -20.35 -6.07
N ASN A 90 12.06 -20.98 -7.04
CA ASN A 90 13.44 -21.46 -6.91
C ASN A 90 14.49 -20.48 -7.45
N GLY A 91 14.13 -19.22 -7.74
CA GLY A 91 15.06 -18.15 -8.09
C GLY A 91 15.43 -18.07 -9.57
N GLN A 92 14.79 -18.83 -10.46
CA GLN A 92 14.94 -18.65 -11.91
C GLN A 92 14.30 -17.32 -12.30
N LYS A 93 14.98 -16.56 -13.16
CA LYS A 93 14.55 -15.23 -13.56
C LYS A 93 14.52 -15.13 -15.08
N LEU A 94 13.41 -14.60 -15.60
CA LEU A 94 13.21 -14.23 -16.99
C LEU A 94 12.88 -12.74 -17.04
N THR A 95 13.68 -11.94 -17.73
CA THR A 95 13.43 -10.49 -17.86
C THR A 95 13.55 -10.01 -19.29
N GLN A 96 12.76 -8.99 -19.65
CA GLN A 96 12.85 -8.33 -20.94
C GLN A 96 12.36 -6.89 -20.85
N THR A 97 13.06 -5.95 -21.52
CA THR A 97 12.57 -4.59 -21.72
C THR A 97 12.25 -4.39 -23.19
N ILE A 98 11.00 -4.00 -23.47
CA ILE A 98 10.45 -3.82 -24.82
C ILE A 98 10.24 -2.33 -25.07
N ALA A 99 10.96 -1.75 -26.02
CA ALA A 99 10.67 -0.40 -26.52
C ALA A 99 9.41 -0.40 -27.39
N ASN A 100 8.43 0.44 -27.07
CA ASN A 100 7.17 0.54 -27.80
C ASN A 100 7.30 1.52 -28.99
N SER A 101 7.90 1.04 -30.08
CA SER A 101 8.09 1.85 -31.30
C SER A 101 7.50 1.20 -32.55
N SER A 102 7.16 2.02 -33.56
CA SER A 102 6.60 1.58 -34.84
C SER A 102 7.58 0.77 -35.70
N SER A 103 8.88 0.91 -35.44
CA SER A 103 9.95 0.11 -36.03
C SER A 103 10.24 -1.11 -35.18
N ALA A 104 10.70 -2.20 -35.80
CA ALA A 104 11.40 -3.26 -35.09
C ALA A 104 12.78 -2.73 -34.64
N GLY A 105 12.80 -1.89 -33.60
CA GLY A 105 14.01 -1.48 -32.89
C GLY A 105 14.60 -2.65 -32.10
N ALA A 106 15.87 -2.53 -31.70
CA ALA A 106 16.68 -3.59 -31.11
C ALA A 106 15.88 -4.50 -30.15
N VAL A 107 15.82 -5.79 -30.50
CA VAL A 107 15.28 -6.84 -29.63
C VAL A 107 16.25 -6.97 -28.46
N THR A 108 15.84 -6.51 -27.27
CA THR A 108 16.49 -6.95 -26.04
C THR A 108 16.13 -8.42 -25.88
N VAL A 109 17.11 -9.32 -26.02
CA VAL A 109 16.91 -10.76 -25.85
C VAL A 109 16.47 -11.00 -24.42
N ALA A 110 15.47 -11.86 -24.21
CA ALA A 110 15.06 -12.25 -22.87
C ALA A 110 16.27 -12.86 -22.16
N GLU A 111 16.70 -12.24 -21.07
CA GLU A 111 17.84 -12.71 -20.29
C GLU A 111 17.34 -13.75 -19.31
N PHE A 112 17.85 -14.98 -19.45
CA PHE A 112 17.64 -16.08 -18.54
C PHE A 112 18.90 -16.25 -17.68
N SER A 113 18.73 -16.15 -16.36
CA SER A 113 19.82 -16.35 -15.40
C SER A 113 19.42 -17.38 -14.36
N GLU A 114 20.25 -18.41 -14.19
CA GLU A 114 20.23 -19.28 -13.00
C GLU A 114 21.18 -18.70 -11.97
N GLY A 115 20.65 -17.88 -11.08
CA GLY A 115 21.39 -17.32 -9.95
C GLY A 115 20.74 -17.76 -8.65
N HIS A 116 21.52 -18.38 -7.77
CA HIS A 116 21.23 -18.28 -6.33
C HIS A 116 21.64 -16.87 -5.89
N GLU A 117 20.90 -15.86 -6.33
CA GLU A 117 21.00 -14.53 -5.70
C GLU A 117 20.37 -14.66 -4.32
N SER A 118 21.19 -14.39 -3.30
CA SER A 118 20.78 -14.43 -1.90
C SER A 118 19.48 -13.68 -1.70
N GLU A 119 18.65 -14.20 -0.80
CA GLU A 119 17.55 -13.57 -0.05
C GLU A 119 17.83 -12.13 0.41
N ALA A 120 18.06 -11.19 -0.50
CA ALA A 120 17.78 -9.78 -0.27
C ALA A 120 16.26 -9.67 -0.44
N LEU A 121 15.56 -10.17 0.58
CA LEU A 121 14.12 -10.17 0.70
C LEU A 121 13.59 -8.77 0.39
N PHE A 122 12.40 -8.75 -0.22
CA PHE A 122 11.50 -7.60 -0.28
C PHE A 122 11.25 -7.07 1.14
N LEU A 123 12.21 -6.35 1.72
CA LEU A 123 12.10 -5.78 3.05
C LEU A 123 11.94 -4.27 2.91
N PRO A 124 11.06 -3.65 3.71
CA PRO A 124 10.96 -2.21 3.75
C PRO A 124 12.28 -1.58 4.22
N SER A 125 12.52 -0.36 3.76
CA SER A 125 13.66 0.45 4.14
C SER A 125 13.66 0.72 5.66
N PRO A 126 14.83 0.84 6.31
CA PRO A 126 14.89 1.14 7.74
C PRO A 126 14.09 2.41 8.12
N LYS A 127 14.12 3.44 7.28
CA LYS A 127 13.37 4.69 7.49
C LYS A 127 11.85 4.45 7.47
N PHE A 128 11.35 3.59 6.57
CA PHE A 128 9.94 3.24 6.56
C PHE A 128 9.56 2.39 7.77
N VAL A 129 10.41 1.45 8.18
CA VAL A 129 10.22 0.66 9.40
C VAL A 129 10.15 1.55 10.65
N ASP A 130 10.97 2.58 10.73
CA ASP A 130 10.92 3.56 11.83
C ASP A 130 9.58 4.33 11.85
N LEU A 131 9.09 4.78 10.68
CA LEU A 131 7.77 5.41 10.56
C LEU A 131 6.63 4.45 10.93
N TYR A 132 6.73 3.19 10.50
CA TYR A 132 5.76 2.16 10.84
C TYR A 132 5.69 1.99 12.36
N HIS A 133 6.83 1.78 13.02
CA HIS A 133 6.87 1.67 14.48
C HIS A 133 6.35 2.94 15.14
N GLN A 134 6.70 4.13 14.66
CA GLN A 134 6.21 5.39 15.24
C GLN A 134 4.68 5.52 15.22
N HIS A 135 4.00 4.96 14.22
CA HIS A 135 2.57 5.20 14.00
C HIS A 135 1.65 3.99 14.25
N ILE A 136 2.18 2.77 14.23
CA ILE A 136 1.39 1.53 14.26
C ILE A 136 0.43 1.47 15.45
N ALA A 137 0.88 1.81 16.65
CA ALA A 137 0.06 1.63 17.85
C ALA A 137 -1.13 2.60 17.91
N ALA A 138 -0.92 3.87 17.56
CA ALA A 138 -2.01 4.84 17.47
C ALA A 138 -2.98 4.51 16.32
N SER A 139 -2.46 4.05 15.19
CA SER A 139 -3.30 3.69 14.03
C SER A 139 -4.08 2.40 14.26
N PHE A 140 -3.50 1.40 14.94
CA PHE A 140 -4.19 0.19 15.39
C PHE A 140 -5.28 0.52 16.40
N ASP A 141 -5.01 1.41 17.35
CA ASP A 141 -6.02 1.86 18.30
C ASP A 141 -7.24 2.50 17.60
N LYS A 142 -6.97 3.33 16.58
CA LYS A 142 -8.02 3.93 15.75
C LYS A 142 -8.79 2.90 14.93
N HIS A 143 -8.12 1.84 14.48
CA HIS A 143 -8.79 0.71 13.82
C HIS A 143 -9.74 -0.01 14.78
N VAL A 144 -9.31 -0.29 16.02
CA VAL A 144 -10.19 -0.89 17.06
C VAL A 144 -11.38 0.02 17.38
N GLN A 145 -11.18 1.34 17.51
CA GLN A 145 -12.28 2.32 17.67
C GLN A 145 -13.29 2.26 16.52
N LEU A 146 -12.80 2.10 15.29
CA LEU A 146 -13.64 1.99 14.11
C LEU A 146 -14.45 0.70 14.13
N GLU A 147 -13.83 -0.44 14.46
CA GLU A 147 -14.52 -1.73 14.60
C GLU A 147 -15.59 -1.69 15.71
N GLU A 148 -15.27 -1.09 16.87
CA GLU A 148 -16.21 -0.88 17.99
C GLU A 148 -17.43 -0.05 17.55
N LEU A 149 -17.22 0.97 16.71
CA LEU A 149 -18.29 1.83 16.16
C LEU A 149 -19.16 1.08 15.14
N LEU A 150 -18.55 0.34 14.23
CA LEU A 150 -19.23 -0.37 13.14
C LEU A 150 -20.11 -1.52 13.65
N GLY A 151 -19.58 -2.33 14.60
CA GLY A 151 -20.24 -3.56 15.03
C GLY A 151 -20.51 -4.55 13.88
N ASP A 152 -21.57 -5.34 14.01
CA ASP A 152 -21.85 -6.44 13.07
C ASP A 152 -22.81 -6.09 11.92
N ASP A 153 -23.55 -4.98 12.02
CA ASP A 153 -24.62 -4.60 11.06
C ASP A 153 -24.32 -3.23 10.45
N TRP A 154 -23.50 -3.26 9.41
CA TRP A 154 -23.13 -2.07 8.66
C TRP A 154 -22.93 -2.33 7.17
N SER A 155 -23.04 -1.28 6.37
CA SER A 155 -22.70 -1.29 4.93
C SER A 155 -22.02 -0.01 4.54
N TRP A 156 -21.39 0.00 3.36
CA TRP A 156 -20.64 1.15 2.87
C TRP A 156 -20.93 1.43 1.40
N ASN A 157 -20.81 2.70 1.01
CA ASN A 157 -20.83 3.15 -0.37
C ASN A 157 -19.78 4.25 -0.56
N LEU A 158 -19.08 4.20 -1.68
CA LEU A 158 -18.02 5.16 -2.01
C LEU A 158 -18.43 6.02 -3.20
N ASP A 159 -18.47 7.34 -3.01
CA ASP A 159 -18.69 8.30 -4.08
C ASP A 159 -17.43 9.13 -4.33
N MET A 160 -16.68 8.76 -5.37
CA MET A 160 -15.48 9.47 -5.80
C MET A 160 -15.79 10.90 -6.26
N SER A 161 -16.98 11.15 -6.82
CA SER A 161 -17.33 12.47 -7.35
C SER A 161 -17.56 13.49 -6.24
N THR A 162 -18.13 13.06 -5.11
CA THR A 162 -18.33 13.90 -3.91
C THR A 162 -17.18 13.78 -2.92
N ALA A 163 -16.33 12.76 -3.04
CA ALA A 163 -15.27 12.42 -2.08
C ALA A 163 -15.82 12.05 -0.69
N LEU A 164 -16.96 11.35 -0.67
CA LEU A 164 -17.62 10.89 0.55
C LEU A 164 -17.72 9.36 0.57
N LEU A 165 -17.32 8.78 1.70
CA LEU A 165 -17.62 7.42 2.10
C LEU A 165 -18.88 7.47 2.96
N THR A 166 -19.96 6.86 2.49
CA THR A 166 -21.18 6.70 3.28
C THR A 166 -21.12 5.38 4.04
N LEU A 167 -21.06 5.43 5.36
CA LEU A 167 -21.25 4.28 6.24
C LEU A 167 -22.69 4.25 6.73
N THR A 168 -23.36 3.12 6.58
CA THR A 168 -24.68 2.89 7.20
C THR A 168 -24.50 1.92 8.35
N ILE A 169 -24.77 2.34 9.59
CA ILE A 169 -24.60 1.54 10.81
C ILE A 169 -25.95 1.45 11.50
N LYS A 170 -26.51 0.24 11.63
CA LYS A 170 -27.85 0.02 12.26
C LYS A 170 -28.97 0.91 11.71
N GLY A 171 -28.88 1.28 10.42
CA GLY A 171 -29.84 2.13 9.73
C GLY A 171 -29.54 3.63 9.75
N ASP A 172 -28.59 4.10 10.55
CA ASP A 172 -28.11 5.48 10.53
C ASP A 172 -26.98 5.66 9.52
N THR A 173 -26.97 6.78 8.79
CA THR A 173 -25.98 7.07 7.75
C THR A 173 -25.00 8.14 8.19
N LEU A 174 -23.72 7.92 7.88
CA LEU A 174 -22.61 8.83 8.15
C LEU A 174 -21.82 9.03 6.86
N ASP A 175 -21.78 10.27 6.37
CA ASP A 175 -20.94 10.65 5.24
C ASP A 175 -19.61 11.20 5.76
N ILE A 176 -18.52 10.55 5.34
CA ILE A 176 -17.18 10.81 5.84
C ILE A 176 -16.29 11.22 4.66
N PRO A 177 -15.66 12.42 4.71
CA PRO A 177 -14.66 12.80 3.73
C PRO A 177 -13.49 11.81 3.70
N PHE A 178 -12.96 11.55 2.51
CA PHE A 178 -11.80 10.69 2.37
C PHE A 178 -10.74 11.23 1.41
N GLN A 179 -9.53 10.70 1.55
CA GLN A 179 -8.44 10.82 0.60
C GLN A 179 -8.06 9.41 0.11
N VAL A 180 -7.80 9.25 -1.18
CA VAL A 180 -7.38 7.96 -1.74
C VAL A 180 -5.87 7.83 -1.57
N LEU A 181 -5.42 6.79 -0.89
CA LEU A 181 -3.99 6.47 -0.79
C LEU A 181 -3.51 5.72 -2.02
N GLY A 182 -4.24 4.67 -2.40
CA GLY A 182 -3.83 3.77 -3.46
C GLY A 182 -4.66 2.50 -3.44
N SER A 183 -4.20 1.52 -4.20
CA SER A 183 -4.90 0.25 -4.34
C SER A 183 -3.95 -0.93 -4.39
N GLU A 184 -4.37 -2.03 -3.79
CA GLU A 184 -3.72 -3.33 -3.92
C GLU A 184 -4.35 -4.13 -5.07
N SER A 185 -3.50 -4.85 -5.81
CA SER A 185 -3.92 -5.88 -6.76
C SER A 185 -3.28 -7.19 -6.34
N HIS A 186 -4.10 -8.13 -5.88
CA HIS A 186 -3.66 -9.50 -5.54
C HIS A 186 -3.33 -10.31 -6.79
N VAL A 187 -3.75 -9.86 -7.98
CA VAL A 187 -3.37 -10.48 -9.26
C VAL A 187 -1.92 -10.20 -9.59
N SER A 188 -1.48 -8.94 -9.46
CA SER A 188 -0.10 -8.54 -9.73
C SER A 188 0.81 -8.61 -8.51
N GLY A 189 0.25 -8.80 -7.32
CA GLY A 189 1.00 -8.76 -6.07
C GLY A 189 1.56 -7.37 -5.78
N THR A 190 0.84 -6.30 -6.15
CA THR A 190 1.36 -4.93 -6.06
C THR A 190 0.40 -3.94 -5.42
N TRP A 191 0.97 -2.99 -4.70
CA TRP A 191 0.37 -1.70 -4.39
C TRP A 191 0.62 -0.71 -5.54
N LEU A 192 -0.33 0.20 -5.78
CA LEU A 192 -0.19 1.37 -6.65
C LEU A 192 -0.70 2.61 -5.92
N TRP A 193 0.15 3.63 -5.78
CA TRP A 193 -0.25 4.90 -5.20
C TRP A 193 -1.25 5.65 -6.08
N SER A 194 -2.20 6.35 -5.45
CA SER A 194 -3.21 7.12 -6.16
C SER A 194 -2.63 8.27 -6.99
N TRP A 195 -1.54 8.91 -6.52
CA TRP A 195 -0.83 9.94 -7.29
C TRP A 195 -0.17 9.40 -8.56
N ALA A 196 0.08 8.09 -8.64
CA ALA A 196 0.63 7.42 -9.83
C ALA A 196 -0.47 6.84 -10.74
N ASN A 197 -1.70 6.72 -10.25
CA ASN A 197 -2.79 6.07 -10.96
C ASN A 197 -3.59 7.03 -11.87
N GLN A 198 -2.91 7.59 -12.87
CA GLN A 198 -3.52 8.53 -13.81
C GLN A 198 -4.63 7.90 -14.66
N ALA A 199 -4.52 6.59 -14.95
CA ALA A 199 -5.50 5.86 -15.76
C ALA A 199 -6.91 5.83 -15.12
N SER A 200 -7.00 5.92 -13.79
CA SER A 200 -8.27 5.99 -13.08
C SER A 200 -8.94 7.36 -13.10
N ASN A 201 -8.27 8.41 -13.61
CA ASN A 201 -8.78 9.78 -13.70
C ASN A 201 -9.43 10.24 -12.37
N LEU A 202 -8.73 9.99 -11.27
CA LEU A 202 -9.19 10.33 -9.92
C LEU A 202 -9.34 11.85 -9.77
N PRO A 203 -10.38 12.36 -9.11
CA PRO A 203 -10.51 13.78 -8.84
C PRO A 203 -9.34 14.30 -8.00
N GLU A 204 -8.75 15.45 -8.37
CA GLU A 204 -7.59 16.01 -7.66
C GLU A 204 -7.83 16.19 -6.16
N LYS A 205 -9.08 16.52 -5.77
CA LYS A 205 -9.49 16.72 -4.37
C LYS A 205 -9.35 15.49 -3.45
N VAL A 206 -9.12 14.30 -4.00
CA VAL A 206 -8.89 13.08 -3.18
C VAL A 206 -7.42 12.66 -3.14
N LEU A 207 -6.51 13.46 -3.69
CA LEU A 207 -5.09 13.10 -3.83
C LEU A 207 -4.16 13.80 -2.83
N ASP A 208 -4.65 14.75 -2.03
CA ASP A 208 -3.82 15.60 -1.16
C ASP A 208 -2.97 14.76 -0.18
N ALA A 209 -3.56 13.73 0.43
CA ALA A 209 -2.83 12.86 1.35
C ALA A 209 -1.69 12.08 0.66
N ALA A 210 -1.98 11.51 -0.51
CA ALA A 210 -0.99 10.73 -1.26
C ALA A 210 0.14 11.62 -1.80
N LEU A 211 -0.18 12.84 -2.25
CA LEU A 211 0.82 13.83 -2.66
C LEU A 211 1.67 14.32 -1.48
N LYS A 212 1.07 14.53 -0.30
CA LYS A 212 1.80 14.86 0.93
C LYS A 212 2.78 13.75 1.33
N LEU A 213 2.35 12.49 1.25
CA LEU A 213 3.22 11.34 1.55
C LEU A 213 4.39 11.25 0.58
N ARG A 214 4.13 11.45 -0.71
CA ARG A 214 5.18 11.51 -1.73
C ARG A 214 6.19 12.62 -1.44
N ALA A 215 5.72 13.83 -1.15
CA ALA A 215 6.59 14.96 -0.84
C ALA A 215 7.45 14.69 0.41
N GLN A 216 6.89 14.06 1.44
CA GLN A 216 7.65 13.64 2.61
C GLN A 216 8.66 12.53 2.28
N GLY A 217 8.28 11.58 1.43
CA GLY A 217 9.18 10.53 0.93
C GLY A 217 10.36 11.09 0.15
N GLU A 218 10.13 12.11 -0.67
CA GLU A 218 11.17 12.81 -1.43
C GLU A 218 12.12 13.58 -0.49
N ASP A 219 11.58 14.28 0.51
CA ASP A 219 12.37 15.04 1.51
C ASP A 219 13.22 14.12 2.41
N GLN A 220 12.67 12.96 2.79
CA GLN A 220 13.29 12.04 3.74
C GLN A 220 13.97 10.84 3.07
N GLU A 221 13.94 10.75 1.74
CA GLU A 221 14.45 9.63 0.92
C GLU A 221 13.88 8.27 1.38
N ILE A 222 12.56 8.14 1.37
CA ILE A 222 11.82 6.93 1.78
C ILE A 222 11.17 6.31 0.55
N PRO A 223 11.75 5.26 -0.05
CA PRO A 223 11.33 4.74 -1.34
C PRO A 223 9.88 4.23 -1.34
N GLU A 224 9.40 3.70 -0.22
CA GLU A 224 8.03 3.21 -0.06
C GLU A 224 6.97 4.31 -0.24
N LEU A 225 7.36 5.58 -0.11
CA LEU A 225 6.46 6.73 -0.29
C LEU A 225 6.62 7.40 -1.67
N THR A 226 7.70 7.11 -2.40
CA THR A 226 8.05 7.76 -3.68
C THR A 226 7.95 6.84 -4.89
N GLU A 227 8.11 5.53 -4.72
CA GLU A 227 7.94 4.56 -5.79
C GLU A 227 6.46 4.41 -6.12
N ALA A 228 6.11 4.53 -7.41
CA ALA A 228 4.72 4.49 -7.86
C ALA A 228 4.00 3.19 -7.47
N SER A 229 4.70 2.07 -7.61
CA SER A 229 4.20 0.74 -7.32
C SER A 229 5.20 -0.05 -6.48
N LEU A 230 4.68 -0.82 -5.52
CA LEU A 230 5.46 -1.59 -4.57
C LEU A 230 4.97 -3.04 -4.56
N PRO A 231 5.86 -4.04 -4.39
CA PRO A 231 5.45 -5.42 -4.17
C PRO A 231 4.78 -5.57 -2.80
N LEU A 232 3.66 -6.29 -2.76
CA LEU A 232 2.92 -6.55 -1.51
C LEU A 232 3.71 -7.44 -0.55
N GLU A 233 4.70 -8.19 -1.05
CA GLU A 233 5.66 -8.93 -0.24
C GLU A 233 6.59 -8.01 0.56
N ALA A 234 6.84 -6.79 0.09
CA ALA A 234 7.60 -5.78 0.83
C ALA A 234 6.70 -4.97 1.76
N VAL A 235 5.63 -4.42 1.20
CA VAL A 235 4.77 -3.49 1.92
C VAL A 235 3.32 -3.69 1.55
N SER A 236 2.48 -3.96 2.56
CA SER A 236 1.03 -4.04 2.37
C SER A 236 0.39 -2.65 2.42
N GLY A 237 -0.75 -2.50 1.77
CA GLY A 237 -1.64 -1.35 1.85
C GLY A 237 -2.08 -1.06 3.27
N HIS A 238 -2.19 -2.07 4.14
CA HIS A 238 -2.40 -1.88 5.57
C HIS A 238 -1.21 -1.14 6.23
N MET A 239 0.03 -1.59 6.04
CA MET A 239 1.21 -0.92 6.61
C MET A 239 1.33 0.52 6.10
N LEU A 240 1.15 0.71 4.80
CA LEU A 240 1.15 2.05 4.17
C LEU A 240 0.05 2.94 4.77
N SER A 241 -1.16 2.41 4.97
CA SER A 241 -2.28 3.15 5.54
C SER A 241 -2.06 3.54 7.00
N LEU A 242 -1.44 2.67 7.80
CA LEU A 242 -1.12 2.94 9.21
C LEU A 242 -0.10 4.08 9.34
N VAL A 243 0.93 4.09 8.48
CA VAL A 243 1.92 5.18 8.38
C VAL A 243 1.27 6.46 7.85
N ALA A 244 0.50 6.34 6.76
CA ALA A 244 -0.19 7.45 6.11
C ALA A 244 -1.13 8.18 7.07
N ARG A 245 -1.88 7.43 7.89
CA ARG A 245 -2.78 7.99 8.91
C ARG A 245 -2.01 8.85 9.91
N GLY A 246 -0.85 8.37 10.36
CA GLY A 246 0.01 9.08 11.30
C GLY A 246 0.56 10.39 10.72
N ILE A 247 1.14 10.32 9.52
CA ILE A 247 1.71 11.48 8.80
C ILE A 247 0.64 12.53 8.46
N CYS A 248 -0.53 12.07 8.01
CA CYS A 248 -1.61 12.95 7.59
C CYS A 248 -2.46 13.46 8.75
N GLY A 249 -2.35 12.85 9.94
CA GLY A 249 -3.21 13.16 11.08
C GLY A 249 -4.67 12.77 10.84
N ALA A 250 -4.92 11.76 10.01
CA ALA A 250 -6.27 11.32 9.66
C ALA A 250 -6.97 10.62 10.85
N ASP A 251 -8.29 10.49 10.82
CA ASP A 251 -9.04 9.88 11.92
C ASP A 251 -8.95 8.35 11.88
N ALA A 252 -9.06 7.76 10.69
CA ALA A 252 -8.95 6.33 10.46
C ALA A 252 -8.49 6.05 9.01
N PHE A 253 -8.33 4.77 8.68
CA PHE A 253 -8.28 4.33 7.28
C PHE A 253 -9.35 3.28 7.03
N PHE A 254 -9.78 3.16 5.78
CA PHE A 254 -10.77 2.19 5.33
C PHE A 254 -10.27 1.46 4.09
N CYS A 255 -10.43 0.14 4.06
CA CYS A 255 -10.19 -0.68 2.87
C CYS A 255 -11.54 -1.01 2.23
N GLY A 256 -11.75 -0.52 1.00
CA GLY A 256 -12.88 -0.91 0.16
C GLY A 256 -12.47 -2.10 -0.71
N PRO A 257 -12.82 -3.35 -0.34
CA PRO A 257 -12.41 -4.53 -1.10
C PRO A 257 -13.12 -4.58 -2.46
N TYR A 258 -12.42 -5.09 -3.47
CA TYR A 258 -12.98 -5.52 -4.74
C TYR A 258 -12.41 -6.88 -5.15
N GLU A 259 -12.87 -7.43 -6.28
CA GLU A 259 -12.39 -8.73 -6.74
C GLU A 259 -10.88 -8.70 -7.00
N ASN A 260 -10.12 -9.47 -6.20
CA ASN A 260 -8.65 -9.55 -6.23
C ASN A 260 -7.90 -8.28 -5.81
N GLY A 261 -8.44 -7.47 -4.90
CA GLY A 261 -7.69 -6.35 -4.33
C GLY A 261 -8.53 -5.45 -3.43
N GLY A 262 -8.06 -4.23 -3.22
CA GLY A 262 -8.77 -3.24 -2.43
C GLY A 262 -8.26 -1.83 -2.66
N VAL A 263 -9.16 -0.85 -2.55
CA VAL A 263 -8.80 0.57 -2.51
C VAL A 263 -8.67 1.01 -1.06
N PHE A 264 -7.61 1.75 -0.76
CA PHE A 264 -7.29 2.20 0.58
C PHE A 264 -7.51 3.70 0.68
N LEU A 265 -8.30 4.08 1.69
CA LEU A 265 -8.76 5.44 1.92
C LEU A 265 -8.30 5.90 3.29
N LEU A 266 -7.84 7.15 3.40
CA LEU A 266 -7.78 7.83 4.70
C LEU A 266 -9.10 8.55 4.94
N LEU A 267 -9.69 8.31 6.11
CA LEU A 267 -10.89 8.99 6.56
C LEU A 267 -10.47 10.24 7.34
N THR A 268 -10.97 11.39 6.90
CA THR A 268 -10.67 12.70 7.46
C THR A 268 -11.95 13.35 7.96
N ASP A 269 -11.86 14.10 9.05
CA ASP A 269 -12.99 14.78 9.67
C ASP A 269 -14.11 13.79 10.04
N PHE A 270 -13.76 12.75 10.81
CA PHE A 270 -14.68 11.72 11.27
C PHE A 270 -15.08 11.93 12.76
N PRO A 271 -16.05 12.82 13.06
CA PRO A 271 -16.34 13.25 14.43
C PRO A 271 -17.01 12.18 15.30
N GLN A 272 -17.59 11.12 14.72
CA GLN A 272 -18.25 10.06 15.46
C GLN A 272 -17.29 8.96 15.94
N LEU A 273 -16.00 9.02 15.59
CA LEU A 273 -15.03 8.04 16.07
C LEU A 273 -14.83 8.22 17.59
N PRO A 274 -15.04 7.16 18.40
CA PRO A 274 -14.98 7.28 19.86
C PRO A 274 -13.66 7.87 20.34
N VAL A 275 -13.70 8.80 21.30
CA VAL A 275 -12.50 9.30 21.96
C VAL A 275 -12.39 8.63 23.32
N PRO A 276 -11.26 7.99 23.67
CA PRO A 276 -11.11 7.38 24.98
C PRO A 276 -11.20 8.41 26.09
N GLU A 277 -12.04 8.11 27.09
CA GLU A 277 -12.17 8.94 28.29
C GLU A 277 -10.83 9.05 29.05
N ASN A 278 -10.10 7.94 29.13
CA ASN A 278 -8.76 7.87 29.71
C ASN A 278 -7.81 7.13 28.76
N PRO A 279 -7.01 7.86 27.96
CA PRO A 279 -6.00 7.27 27.10
C PRO A 279 -5.01 6.35 27.83
N ALA A 280 -4.60 6.66 29.07
CA ALA A 280 -3.67 5.79 29.80
C ALA A 280 -4.27 4.40 30.05
N VAL A 281 -5.54 4.34 30.48
CA VAL A 281 -6.27 3.06 30.63
C VAL A 281 -6.36 2.35 29.28
N ARG A 282 -6.77 3.05 28.23
CA ARG A 282 -6.91 2.44 26.90
C ARG A 282 -5.59 1.88 26.38
N MET A 283 -4.48 2.62 26.55
CA MET A 283 -3.14 2.16 26.17
C MET A 283 -2.76 0.85 26.84
N THR A 284 -3.10 0.64 28.12
CA THR A 284 -2.79 -0.61 28.84
C THR A 284 -3.50 -1.85 28.29
N SER A 285 -4.63 -1.67 27.58
CA SER A 285 -5.38 -2.77 26.97
C SER A 285 -5.03 -2.94 25.49
N ILE A 286 -4.91 -1.83 24.76
CA ILE A 286 -4.68 -1.83 23.31
C ILE A 286 -3.26 -2.21 22.96
N PHE A 287 -2.26 -1.78 23.73
CA PHE A 287 -0.87 -2.06 23.38
C PHE A 287 -0.52 -3.56 23.49
N PRO A 288 -0.92 -4.29 24.55
CA PRO A 288 -0.76 -5.75 24.59
C PRO A 288 -1.54 -6.47 23.47
N LEU A 289 -2.73 -5.97 23.13
CA LEU A 289 -3.52 -6.53 22.03
C LEU A 289 -2.81 -6.37 20.68
N LEU A 290 -2.24 -5.19 20.41
CA LEU A 290 -1.46 -4.92 19.21
C LEU A 290 -0.31 -5.92 19.05
N VAL A 291 0.59 -5.99 20.04
CA VAL A 291 1.80 -6.82 19.93
C VAL A 291 1.52 -8.32 19.93
N SER A 292 0.32 -8.72 20.34
CA SER A 292 -0.14 -10.12 20.28
C SER A 292 -0.74 -10.51 18.92
N ASN A 293 -1.23 -9.54 18.14
CA ASN A 293 -1.95 -9.80 16.88
C ASN A 293 -1.22 -9.30 15.64
N VAL A 294 -0.28 -8.37 15.80
CA VAL A 294 0.45 -7.73 14.71
C VAL A 294 1.94 -7.89 14.97
N PRO A 295 2.73 -8.34 13.96
CA PRO A 295 4.18 -8.31 14.06
C PRO A 295 4.67 -6.87 14.23
N VAL A 296 5.32 -6.61 15.36
CA VAL A 296 5.97 -5.33 15.69
C VAL A 296 7.36 -5.67 16.20
N ASP A 297 8.41 -5.30 15.47
CA ASP A 297 9.77 -5.69 15.84
C ASP A 297 10.31 -4.83 16.99
N ASN A 298 9.92 -3.55 17.03
CA ASN A 298 10.36 -2.61 18.05
C ASN A 298 9.18 -2.10 18.88
N HIS A 299 8.83 -2.82 19.95
CA HIS A 299 7.73 -2.43 20.84
C HIS A 299 8.01 -1.09 21.53
N ARG A 300 9.28 -0.79 21.83
CA ARG A 300 9.67 0.49 22.46
C ARG A 300 9.29 1.68 21.59
N ALA A 301 9.71 1.68 20.33
CA ALA A 301 9.39 2.76 19.40
C ALA A 301 7.87 2.89 19.18
N ALA A 302 7.15 1.77 19.11
CA ALA A 302 5.69 1.76 19.00
C ALA A 302 4.99 2.36 20.23
N PHE A 303 5.44 2.00 21.44
CA PHE A 303 4.88 2.54 22.67
C PHE A 303 5.14 4.05 22.79
N GLU A 304 6.35 4.50 22.48
CA GLU A 304 6.69 5.93 22.49
C GLU A 304 5.88 6.74 21.48
N GLY A 305 5.72 6.21 20.26
CA GLY A 305 4.86 6.81 19.24
C GLY A 305 3.41 6.95 19.72
N TYR A 306 2.90 5.93 20.41
CA TYR A 306 1.55 5.94 20.98
C TYR A 306 1.38 6.93 22.12
N ALA A 307 2.34 6.97 23.05
CA ALA A 307 2.38 7.92 24.15
C ALA A 307 2.39 9.37 23.63
N LYS A 308 3.26 9.66 22.65
CA LYS A 308 3.33 10.96 21.99
C LYS A 308 2.02 11.33 21.27
N TYR A 309 1.38 10.36 20.61
CA TYR A 309 0.09 10.58 19.95
C TYR A 309 -0.99 11.09 20.93
N TYR A 310 -1.03 10.54 22.14
CA TYR A 310 -1.94 11.01 23.20
C TYR A 310 -1.41 12.18 24.03
N GLY A 311 -0.28 12.77 23.64
CA GLY A 311 0.30 13.95 24.29
C GLY A 311 1.06 13.67 25.58
N PHE A 312 1.41 12.41 25.87
CA PHE A 312 2.29 12.10 27.00
C PHE A 312 3.71 12.55 26.70
N VAL A 313 4.40 13.07 27.71
CA VAL A 313 5.84 13.34 27.66
C VAL A 313 6.56 12.06 28.09
N THR A 314 7.48 11.60 27.24
CA THR A 314 8.24 10.36 27.47
C THR A 314 9.65 10.67 27.97
N GLU A 315 10.04 10.04 29.08
CA GLU A 315 11.41 9.98 29.59
C GLU A 315 11.94 8.56 29.40
N GLN A 316 13.16 8.43 28.90
CA GLN A 316 13.76 7.15 28.53
C GLN A 316 14.91 6.79 29.48
N ASP A 317 14.98 5.51 29.83
CA ASP A 317 16.17 4.85 30.39
C ASP A 317 16.50 3.59 29.57
N GLN A 318 17.62 2.93 29.87
CA GLN A 318 18.13 1.77 29.14
C GLN A 318 17.09 0.64 29.02
N SER A 319 16.34 0.34 30.07
CA SER A 319 15.34 -0.74 30.08
C SER A 319 13.88 -0.25 30.22
N GLU A 320 13.65 1.05 30.34
CA GLU A 320 12.35 1.60 30.71
C GLU A 320 11.97 2.81 29.84
N VAL A 321 10.67 3.00 29.59
CA VAL A 321 10.09 4.25 29.12
C VAL A 321 8.99 4.67 30.09
N VAL A 322 9.11 5.87 30.64
CA VAL A 322 8.10 6.48 31.51
C VAL A 322 7.36 7.55 30.71
N ALA A 323 6.05 7.38 30.54
CA ALA A 323 5.18 8.33 29.85
C ALA A 323 4.27 9.04 30.85
N ARG A 324 4.34 10.37 30.92
CA ARG A 324 3.61 11.21 31.89
C ARG A 324 2.62 12.15 31.18
N HIS A 325 1.41 12.26 31.72
CA HIS A 325 0.42 13.24 31.30
C HIS A 325 -0.33 13.80 32.51
N GLU A 326 -0.47 15.13 32.59
CA GLU A 326 -1.04 15.83 33.76
C GLU A 326 -2.44 15.31 34.13
N LYS A 327 -3.29 15.06 33.13
CA LYS A 327 -4.67 14.60 33.32
C LYS A 327 -4.82 13.07 33.45
N PHE A 328 -3.96 12.29 32.79
CA PHE A 328 -4.20 10.86 32.57
C PHE A 328 -3.28 9.97 33.41
N GLY A 329 -2.31 10.56 34.11
CA GLY A 329 -1.39 9.85 34.99
C GLY A 329 -0.10 9.47 34.29
N GLU A 330 0.48 8.37 34.76
CA GLU A 330 1.78 7.85 34.31
C GLU A 330 1.64 6.42 33.82
N LEU A 331 2.33 6.09 32.73
CA LEU A 331 2.56 4.74 32.26
C LEU A 331 4.05 4.43 32.35
N VAL A 332 4.39 3.24 32.82
CA VAL A 332 5.76 2.75 32.93
C VAL A 332 5.86 1.46 32.13
N ALA A 333 6.65 1.49 31.06
CA ALA A 333 6.88 0.35 30.19
C ALA A 333 8.32 -0.14 30.33
N GLU A 334 8.48 -1.45 30.56
CA GLU A 334 9.79 -2.11 30.60
C GLU A 334 10.03 -2.92 29.32
N PHE A 335 11.29 -3.01 28.90
CA PHE A 335 11.69 -3.68 27.67
C PHE A 335 12.92 -4.57 27.88
N ASP A 336 12.98 -5.66 27.12
CA ASP A 336 14.19 -6.48 27.02
C ASP A 336 15.24 -5.87 26.07
N GLU A 337 16.39 -6.54 25.95
CA GLU A 337 17.50 -6.11 25.07
C GLU A 337 17.13 -6.06 23.57
N MET A 338 16.04 -6.72 23.18
CA MET A 338 15.49 -6.71 21.81
C MET A 338 14.40 -5.64 21.63
N ASN A 339 14.20 -4.74 22.60
CA ASN A 339 13.13 -3.74 22.63
C ASN A 339 11.72 -4.31 22.62
N ARG A 340 11.53 -5.55 23.11
CA ARG A 340 10.21 -6.13 23.31
C ARG A 340 9.71 -5.78 24.70
N MET A 341 8.48 -5.29 24.78
CA MET A 341 7.84 -4.93 26.05
C MET A 341 7.66 -6.16 26.94
N THR A 342 8.12 -6.08 28.18
CA THR A 342 8.01 -7.13 29.21
C THR A 342 7.01 -6.79 30.31
N SER A 343 6.83 -5.51 30.61
CA SER A 343 5.81 -5.00 31.54
C SER A 343 5.22 -3.69 31.04
N LEU A 344 3.97 -3.42 31.42
CA LEU A 344 3.30 -2.14 31.25
C LEU A 344 2.42 -1.87 32.47
N ASP A 345 2.87 -0.95 33.31
CA ASP A 345 2.21 -0.53 34.53
C ASP A 345 1.61 0.87 34.39
N ALA A 346 0.48 1.11 35.04
CA ALA A 346 -0.19 2.40 35.03
C ALA A 346 -0.39 2.96 36.45
N ARG A 347 0.06 4.19 36.68
CA ARG A 347 -0.22 4.96 37.88
C ARG A 347 -1.22 6.05 37.55
N LEU A 348 -2.48 5.72 37.77
CA LEU A 348 -3.62 6.56 37.39
C LEU A 348 -4.11 7.39 38.58
N GLN A 349 -4.58 8.60 38.31
CA GLN A 349 -5.32 9.36 39.32
C GLN A 349 -6.76 8.82 39.40
N PRO A 350 -7.35 8.68 40.60
CA PRO A 350 -8.75 8.29 40.73
C PRO A 350 -9.66 9.31 40.04
N THR A 351 -10.50 8.86 39.12
CA THR A 351 -11.62 9.66 38.62
C THR A 351 -12.65 9.79 39.75
N GLY A 352 -12.82 11.00 40.27
CA GLY A 352 -13.78 11.33 41.33
C GLY A 352 -15.23 11.26 40.89
#